data_AF-A0A5N6IXP7-F1
#
_entry.id   AF-A0A5N6IXP7-F1
#
_cell.length_a   1.000
_cell.length_b   1.000
_cell.length_c   1.000
_cell.angle_alpha   90.00
_cell.angle_beta   90.00
_cell.angle_gamma   90.00
#
_symmetry.space_group_name_H-M   'P 1'
#
loop_
_entity.id
_entity.type
_entity.pdbx_description
1 polymer ?
#
loop_
_entity_poly.entity_id
_entity_poly.type
_entity_poly.pdbx_seq_one_letter_code
_entity_poly.pdbx_strand_id
1 'polypeptide(L)'
;MVVYYQLAGKQVGSHVLAMGVLGSLFGGVYLATRGGSQPKQAAPPIQASSKDEETFIQKMLSMLSTLSVLNLTSSDASSPLQPAVITMKPLPFPLALNIGTDIVHLPRITRLIHRRDYLTRFTRRILNDHEQHDFHTRFALLGATNPPNERPLPSATEMARWLAGRFAAKEAARKAAPNGAASLGWKDVMVRVSETDRGRPEVVYLDGETARIGKLSISHDGDYVVATVLAAG
;
A
#
# COMPACT_ATOMS: atom_id res chain seq x y z
N MET A 1 50.42 -0.69 -26.51
CA MET A 1 50.77 -0.08 -27.82
C MET A 1 49.71 0.97 -28.13
N VAL A 2 50.10 2.25 -28.31
CA VAL A 2 49.14 3.31 -28.65
C VAL A 2 48.84 3.23 -30.14
N VAL A 3 47.56 3.08 -30.49
CA VAL A 3 47.10 3.04 -31.87
C VAL A 3 46.84 4.48 -32.33
N TYR A 4 47.37 4.86 -33.49
CA TYR A 4 47.20 6.21 -34.06
C TYR A 4 46.23 6.18 -35.23
N TYR A 5 45.39 7.21 -35.33
CA TYR A 5 44.45 7.41 -36.42
C TYR A 5 44.76 8.73 -37.13
N GLN A 6 44.75 8.74 -38.46
CA GLN A 6 44.86 9.99 -39.22
C GLN A 6 43.49 10.65 -39.33
N LEU A 7 43.37 11.85 -38.77
CA LEU A 7 42.17 12.69 -38.84
C LEU A 7 42.59 14.05 -39.38
N ALA A 8 41.97 14.49 -40.47
CA ALA A 8 42.25 15.78 -41.12
C ALA A 8 43.76 16.03 -41.37
N GLY A 9 44.47 15.00 -41.83
CA GLY A 9 45.91 15.06 -42.12
C GLY A 9 46.84 15.07 -40.89
N LYS A 10 46.30 14.96 -39.67
CA LYS A 10 47.09 14.88 -38.42
C LYS A 10 46.92 13.51 -37.77
N GLN A 11 48.01 12.95 -37.24
CA GLN A 11 47.96 11.70 -36.48
C GLN A 11 47.50 11.99 -35.04
N VAL A 12 46.42 11.34 -34.63
CA VAL A 12 45.81 11.48 -33.30
C VAL A 12 45.83 10.12 -32.61
N GLY A 13 46.34 10.07 -31.38
CA GLY A 13 46.39 8.84 -30.59
C GLY A 13 44.99 8.39 -30.13
N SER A 14 44.77 7.07 -30.07
CA SER A 14 43.50 6.46 -29.67
C SER A 14 42.99 6.94 -28.31
N HIS A 15 43.89 7.20 -27.36
CA HIS A 15 43.56 7.68 -26.02
C HIS A 15 43.01 9.11 -26.05
N VAL A 16 43.52 9.99 -26.92
CA VAL A 16 43.01 11.37 -27.07
C VAL A 16 41.60 11.32 -27.64
N LEU A 17 41.37 10.44 -28.61
CA LEU A 17 40.05 10.25 -29.21
C LEU A 17 39.04 9.71 -28.20
N ALA A 18 39.43 8.70 -27.42
CA ALA A 18 38.60 8.14 -26.36
C ALA A 18 38.25 9.18 -25.28
N MET A 19 39.21 10.01 -24.86
CA MET A 19 38.96 11.09 -23.91
C MET A 19 38.01 12.16 -24.46
N GLY A 20 38.08 12.46 -25.77
CA GLY A 20 37.13 13.35 -26.43
C GLY A 20 35.69 12.80 -26.42
N VAL A 21 35.52 11.51 -26.76
CA VAL A 21 34.20 10.86 -26.72
C VAL A 21 33.63 10.84 -25.31
N LEU A 22 34.43 10.44 -24.31
CA LEU A 22 33.99 10.42 -22.91
C LEU A 22 33.63 11.82 -22.41
N GLY A 23 34.46 12.83 -22.71
CA GLY A 23 34.19 14.21 -22.33
C GLY A 23 32.88 14.74 -22.93
N SER A 24 32.62 14.45 -24.22
CA SER A 24 31.37 14.85 -24.88
C SER A 24 30.13 14.17 -24.31
N LEU A 25 30.24 12.88 -23.96
CA LEU A 25 29.14 12.11 -23.39
C LEU A 25 28.79 12.60 -21.97
N PHE A 26 29.80 12.73 -21.10
CA PHE A 26 29.58 13.22 -19.73
C PHE A 26 29.15 14.69 -19.71
N GLY A 27 29.75 15.53 -20.57
CA GLY A 27 29.36 16.94 -20.70
C GLY A 27 27.93 17.11 -21.21
N GLY A 28 27.52 16.31 -22.20
CA GLY A 28 26.15 16.32 -22.73
C GLY A 28 25.12 15.87 -21.69
N VAL A 29 25.39 14.77 -20.97
CA VAL A 29 24.51 14.30 -19.89
C VAL A 29 24.44 15.32 -18.75
N TYR A 30 25.57 15.90 -18.35
CA TYR A 30 25.60 16.91 -17.29
C TYR A 30 24.80 18.15 -17.70
N LEU A 31 24.95 18.65 -18.92
CA LEU A 31 24.19 19.80 -19.39
C LEU A 31 22.69 19.50 -19.48
N ALA A 32 22.31 18.31 -19.96
CA ALA A 32 20.92 17.90 -20.07
C ALA A 32 20.25 17.63 -18.71
N THR A 33 21.02 17.24 -17.69
CA THR A 33 20.52 16.94 -16.33
C THR A 33 20.75 18.08 -15.33
N ARG A 34 21.43 19.16 -15.73
CA ARG A 34 21.63 20.38 -14.93
C ARG A 34 20.33 21.18 -14.89
N GLY A 35 19.38 20.69 -14.11
CA GLY A 35 18.20 21.43 -13.68
C GLY A 35 18.62 22.58 -12.76
N GLY A 36 18.14 23.79 -13.06
CA GLY A 36 18.38 24.97 -12.23
C GLY A 36 17.94 24.73 -10.78
N SER A 37 18.77 25.15 -9.83
CA SER A 37 18.43 25.13 -8.42
C SER A 37 17.24 26.06 -8.16
N GLN A 38 16.06 25.48 -7.98
CA GLN A 38 14.98 26.19 -7.31
C GLN A 38 15.46 26.52 -5.88
N PRO A 39 15.35 27.78 -5.42
CA PRO A 39 15.72 28.10 -4.05
C PRO A 39 14.92 27.21 -3.10
N LYS A 40 15.62 26.52 -2.19
CA LYS A 40 14.99 25.76 -1.12
C LYS A 40 14.17 26.74 -0.27
N GLN A 41 12.87 26.80 -0.52
CA GLN A 41 11.93 27.50 0.35
C GLN A 41 11.93 26.77 1.69
N ALA A 42 12.42 27.47 2.69
CA ALA A 42 12.38 27.07 4.08
C ALA A 42 10.91 27.05 4.54
N ALA A 43 10.51 25.91 5.10
CA ALA A 43 9.20 25.61 5.69
C ALA A 43 8.01 25.65 4.72
N PRO A 44 7.05 24.70 4.84
CA PRO A 44 5.87 24.69 3.98
C PRO A 44 5.06 25.97 4.18
N PRO A 45 4.84 26.79 3.14
CA PRO A 45 3.87 27.86 3.21
C PRO A 45 2.50 27.22 3.46
N ILE A 46 1.81 27.66 4.52
CA ILE A 46 0.42 27.31 4.76
C ILE A 46 -0.39 27.96 3.64
N GLN A 47 -0.53 27.25 2.52
CA GLN A 47 -1.51 27.59 1.50
C GLN A 47 -2.87 27.11 2.00
N ALA A 48 -3.52 27.93 2.81
CA ALA A 48 -4.95 27.83 2.99
C ALA A 48 -5.62 28.45 1.76
N SER A 49 -6.46 27.69 1.06
CA SER A 49 -7.15 28.20 -0.12
C SER A 49 -8.32 29.12 0.25
N SER A 50 -8.65 29.22 1.54
CA SER A 50 -9.70 30.07 2.09
C SER A 50 -9.39 30.55 3.52
N LYS A 51 -9.94 31.71 3.91
CA LYS A 51 -9.80 32.28 5.27
C LYS A 51 -10.38 31.37 6.37
N ASP A 52 -11.33 30.50 6.02
CA ASP A 52 -11.95 29.56 6.95
C ASP A 52 -10.98 28.42 7.34
N GLU A 53 -10.14 27.97 6.40
CA GLU A 53 -9.08 27.00 6.68
C GLU A 53 -7.99 27.59 7.57
N GLU A 54 -7.62 28.87 7.38
CA GLU A 54 -6.65 29.55 8.25
C GLU A 54 -7.14 29.62 9.70
N THR A 55 -8.41 29.98 9.91
CA THR A 55 -8.97 30.03 11.27
C THR A 55 -9.07 28.65 11.92
N PHE A 56 -9.35 27.61 11.14
CA PHE A 56 -9.33 26.23 11.62
C PHE A 56 -7.92 25.80 12.05
N ILE A 57 -6.90 26.08 11.24
CA ILE A 57 -5.50 25.74 11.55
C ILE A 57 -5.02 26.51 12.78
N GLN A 58 -5.34 27.80 12.89
CA GLN A 58 -5.00 28.60 14.07
C GLN A 58 -5.71 28.10 15.33
N LYS A 59 -6.99 27.72 15.21
CA LYS A 59 -7.76 27.17 16.33
C LYS A 59 -7.23 25.80 16.77
N MET A 60 -6.80 24.97 15.82
CA MET A 60 -6.17 23.67 16.10
C MET A 60 -4.80 23.84 16.78
N LEU A 61 -3.96 24.75 16.30
CA LEU A 61 -2.66 25.08 16.91
C LEU A 61 -2.83 25.68 18.32
N SER A 62 -3.81 26.57 18.51
CA SER A 62 -4.17 27.12 19.82
C SER A 62 -4.63 26.03 20.79
N MET A 63 -5.47 25.09 20.33
CA MET A 63 -5.93 23.97 21.13
C MET A 63 -4.77 23.06 21.57
N LEU A 64 -3.85 22.75 20.64
CA LEU A 64 -2.63 21.97 20.92
C LEU A 64 -1.70 22.68 21.92
N SER A 65 -1.57 24.00 21.83
CA SER A 65 -0.77 24.78 22.78
C SER A 65 -1.40 24.82 24.17
N THR A 66 -2.73 24.97 24.25
CA THR A 66 -3.48 25.02 25.52
C THR A 66 -3.41 23.67 26.24
N LEU A 67 -3.48 22.56 25.49
CA LEU A 67 -3.27 21.20 26.01
C LEU A 67 -1.84 20.98 26.55
N SER A 68 -0.83 21.64 25.97
CA SER A 68 0.54 21.59 26.49
C SER A 68 0.71 22.35 27.80
N VAL A 69 0.02 23.49 27.98
CA VAL A 69 0.13 24.34 29.18
C VAL A 69 -0.59 23.71 30.38
N LEU A 70 -1.72 23.03 30.16
CA LEU A 70 -2.45 22.31 31.22
C LEU A 70 -1.64 21.13 31.83
N ASN A 71 -0.64 20.61 31.12
CA ASN A 71 0.18 19.49 31.58
C ASN A 71 1.46 19.94 32.32
N LEU A 72 1.67 21.25 32.53
CA LEU A 72 2.88 21.83 33.12
C LEU A 72 2.64 22.46 34.51
N THR A 73 1.44 22.42 35.07
CA THR A 73 1.14 23.00 36.40
C THR A 73 1.34 22.04 37.57
N SER A 74 1.99 20.89 37.35
CA SER A 74 2.36 19.94 38.41
C SER A 74 3.82 19.52 38.34
N SER A 75 4.76 20.44 38.57
CA SER A 75 6.04 20.08 39.21
C SER A 75 6.81 21.33 39.67
N ASP A 76 7.36 21.18 40.86
CA ASP A 76 8.08 22.16 41.67
C ASP A 76 9.16 22.96 40.92
N ALA A 77 9.21 24.26 41.21
CA ALA A 77 10.22 25.18 40.72
C ALA A 77 11.45 25.17 41.64
N SER A 78 12.54 24.50 41.24
CA SER A 78 13.93 24.89 41.60
C SER A 78 14.97 23.92 41.02
N SER A 79 15.57 24.22 39.85
CA SER A 79 16.93 23.81 39.45
C SER A 79 17.33 24.41 38.09
N PRO A 80 18.61 24.76 37.86
CA PRO A 80 19.05 25.51 36.69
C PRO A 80 19.09 24.67 35.40
N LEU A 81 18.83 25.36 34.30
CA LEU A 81 18.55 24.90 32.94
C LEU A 81 19.66 24.01 32.33
N GLN A 82 19.43 22.70 32.29
CA GLN A 82 19.94 21.84 31.22
C GLN A 82 18.83 21.71 30.16
N PRO A 83 19.13 21.74 28.85
CA PRO A 83 18.14 21.44 27.82
C PRO A 83 17.77 19.96 27.94
N ALA A 84 16.79 19.67 28.78
CA ALA A 84 16.22 18.34 28.90
C ALA A 84 15.59 17.99 27.56
N VAL A 85 16.21 17.06 26.83
CA VAL A 85 15.54 16.38 25.72
C VAL A 85 14.38 15.62 26.35
N ILE A 86 13.19 16.21 26.30
CA ILE A 86 11.95 15.59 26.79
C ILE A 86 11.70 14.39 25.90
N THR A 87 12.20 13.23 26.33
CA THR A 87 11.92 11.95 25.68
C THR A 87 10.50 11.58 26.08
N MET A 88 9.51 12.06 25.32
CA MET A 88 8.12 11.70 25.57
C MET A 88 7.96 10.19 25.34
N LYS A 89 7.64 9.44 26.40
CA LYS A 89 7.24 8.03 26.27
C LYS A 89 5.85 8.02 25.64
N PRO A 90 5.68 7.47 24.42
CA PRO A 90 4.38 7.43 23.79
C PRO A 90 3.44 6.55 24.62
N LEU A 91 2.26 7.07 24.94
CA LEU A 91 1.18 6.29 25.52
C LEU A 91 0.52 5.48 24.39
N PRO A 92 0.25 4.18 24.61
CA PRO A 92 -0.45 3.37 23.61
C PRO A 92 -1.88 3.87 23.41
N PHE A 93 -2.46 3.54 22.26
CA PHE A 93 -3.86 3.85 21.99
C PHE A 93 -4.75 3.19 23.05
N PRO A 94 -5.80 3.87 23.57
CA PRO A 94 -6.57 3.37 24.72
C PRO A 94 -7.34 2.07 24.50
N LEU A 95 -7.59 1.68 23.24
CA LEU A 95 -8.24 0.43 22.88
C LEU A 95 -7.28 -0.44 22.06
N ALA A 96 -7.26 -1.74 22.30
CA ALA A 96 -6.52 -2.67 21.45
C ALA A 96 -7.28 -2.88 20.13
N LEU A 97 -7.32 -1.86 19.27
CA LEU A 97 -7.97 -1.90 17.97
C LEU A 97 -6.92 -1.71 16.88
N ASN A 98 -6.92 -2.64 15.93
CA ASN A 98 -6.05 -2.61 14.78
C ASN A 98 -6.87 -2.43 13.51
N ILE A 99 -6.37 -1.57 12.62
CA ILE A 99 -6.97 -1.31 11.33
C ILE A 99 -5.99 -1.68 10.22
N GLY A 100 -6.52 -2.26 9.16
CA GLY A 100 -5.76 -2.54 7.96
C GLY A 100 -6.58 -2.17 6.73
N THR A 101 -5.91 -1.56 5.76
CA THR A 101 -6.51 -1.22 4.47
C THR A 101 -5.61 -1.68 3.34
N ASP A 102 -6.20 -2.14 2.25
CA ASP A 102 -5.48 -2.51 1.05
C ASP A 102 -6.27 -2.18 -0.21
N ILE A 103 -5.54 -1.86 -1.29
CA ILE A 103 -6.10 -1.52 -2.59
C ILE A 103 -5.42 -2.35 -3.68
N VAL A 104 -6.24 -2.88 -4.59
CA VAL A 104 -5.82 -3.78 -5.66
C VAL A 104 -6.27 -3.23 -7.00
N HIS A 105 -5.32 -3.13 -7.93
CA HIS A 105 -5.58 -2.77 -9.32
C HIS A 105 -5.99 -3.99 -10.14
N LEU A 106 -7.21 -4.00 -10.66
CA LEU A 106 -7.83 -5.12 -11.39
C LEU A 106 -7.02 -5.62 -12.59
N PRO A 107 -6.51 -4.76 -13.49
CA PRO A 107 -5.68 -5.20 -14.62
C PRO A 107 -4.47 -6.06 -14.21
N ARG A 108 -3.91 -5.88 -13.00
CA ARG A 108 -2.84 -6.74 -12.49
C ARG A 108 -3.34 -8.17 -12.26
N ILE A 109 -4.53 -8.33 -11.68
CA ILE A 109 -5.15 -9.65 -11.44
C ILE A 109 -5.60 -10.27 -12.76
N THR A 110 -6.18 -9.47 -13.66
CA THR A 110 -6.58 -9.91 -14.99
C THR A 110 -5.41 -10.49 -15.77
N ARG A 111 -4.21 -9.89 -15.71
CA ARG A 111 -2.99 -10.46 -16.34
C ARG A 111 -2.60 -11.84 -15.78
N LEU A 112 -2.86 -12.10 -14.49
CA LEU A 112 -2.60 -13.39 -13.86
C LEU A 112 -3.59 -14.46 -14.35
N ILE A 113 -4.85 -14.08 -14.51
CA ILE A 113 -5.92 -14.96 -15.00
C ILE A 113 -5.62 -15.51 -16.40
N HIS A 114 -5.07 -14.67 -17.28
CA HIS A 114 -4.74 -15.08 -18.66
C HIS A 114 -3.68 -16.18 -18.74
N ARG A 115 -2.89 -16.39 -17.68
CA ARG A 115 -1.88 -17.45 -17.59
C ARG A 115 -2.38 -18.54 -16.63
N ARG A 116 -3.00 -19.59 -17.17
CA ARG A 116 -3.69 -20.62 -16.36
C ARG A 116 -2.82 -21.24 -15.25
N ASP A 117 -1.55 -21.51 -15.51
CA ASP A 117 -0.63 -22.05 -14.48
C ASP A 117 -0.39 -21.07 -13.33
N TYR A 118 -0.32 -19.77 -13.64
CA TYR A 118 -0.16 -18.73 -12.63
C TYR A 118 -1.43 -18.56 -11.82
N LEU A 119 -2.60 -18.62 -12.46
CA LEU A 119 -3.88 -18.58 -11.76
C LEU A 119 -3.97 -19.70 -10.72
N THR A 120 -3.69 -20.93 -11.12
CA THR A 120 -3.72 -22.10 -10.20
C THR A 120 -2.74 -21.95 -9.04
N ARG A 121 -1.51 -21.49 -9.30
CA ARG A 121 -0.54 -21.25 -8.22
C ARG A 121 -0.96 -20.10 -7.31
N PHE A 122 -1.52 -19.04 -7.88
CA PHE A 122 -2.00 -17.88 -7.14
C PHE A 122 -3.16 -18.24 -6.22
N THR A 123 -4.20 -18.89 -6.73
CA THR A 123 -5.36 -19.32 -5.93
C THR A 123 -4.94 -20.29 -4.83
N ARG A 124 -4.10 -21.29 -5.14
CA ARG A 124 -3.59 -22.25 -4.15
C ARG A 124 -2.78 -21.59 -3.03
N ARG A 125 -2.07 -20.49 -3.33
CA ARG A 125 -1.26 -19.76 -2.35
C ARG A 125 -2.12 -18.86 -1.46
N ILE A 126 -3.07 -18.14 -2.06
CA ILE A 126 -3.78 -17.05 -1.40
C ILE A 126 -5.08 -17.53 -0.75
N LEU A 127 -5.82 -18.42 -1.39
CA LEU A 127 -7.14 -18.87 -0.93
C LEU A 127 -7.02 -20.04 0.05
N ASN A 128 -7.82 -20.00 1.10
CA ASN A 128 -8.05 -21.14 1.98
C ASN A 128 -8.90 -22.20 1.25
N ASP A 129 -8.95 -23.43 1.72
CA ASP A 129 -9.60 -24.57 1.09
C ASP A 129 -11.11 -24.34 0.91
N HIS A 130 -11.78 -23.69 1.88
CA HIS A 130 -13.16 -23.24 1.75
C HIS A 130 -13.35 -22.22 0.62
N GLU A 131 -12.44 -21.24 0.50
CA GLU A 131 -12.49 -20.22 -0.56
C GLU A 131 -12.12 -20.78 -1.93
N GLN A 132 -11.22 -21.77 -1.98
CA GLN A 132 -10.90 -22.51 -3.20
C GLN A 132 -12.12 -23.29 -3.67
N HIS A 133 -12.85 -23.95 -2.75
CA HIS A 133 -14.10 -24.62 -3.09
C HIS A 133 -15.14 -23.63 -3.62
N ASP A 134 -15.36 -22.49 -2.96
CA ASP A 134 -16.27 -21.44 -3.46
C ASP A 134 -15.82 -20.92 -4.83
N PHE A 135 -14.52 -20.70 -5.03
CA PHE A 135 -13.96 -20.29 -6.31
C PHE A 135 -14.24 -21.32 -7.41
N HIS A 136 -13.98 -22.60 -7.16
CA HIS A 136 -14.24 -23.67 -8.12
C HIS A 136 -15.73 -23.79 -8.42
N THR A 137 -16.60 -23.81 -7.41
CA THR A 137 -18.05 -23.90 -7.62
C THR A 137 -18.59 -22.72 -8.42
N ARG A 138 -18.10 -21.50 -8.16
CA ARG A 138 -18.58 -20.28 -8.82
C ARG A 138 -18.06 -20.08 -10.25
N PHE A 139 -16.83 -20.54 -10.53
CA PHE A 139 -16.17 -20.29 -11.82
C PHE A 139 -15.89 -21.55 -12.65
N ALA A 140 -16.24 -22.76 -12.18
CA ALA A 140 -16.13 -24.01 -12.96
C ALA A 140 -16.98 -24.00 -14.24
N LEU A 141 -18.05 -23.21 -14.30
CA LEU A 141 -18.96 -23.11 -15.45
C LEU A 141 -18.36 -22.38 -16.67
N LEU A 142 -17.18 -21.78 -16.57
CA LEU A 142 -16.53 -21.10 -17.70
C LEU A 142 -16.00 -22.05 -18.79
N GLY A 143 -16.02 -23.37 -18.53
CA GLY A 143 -15.62 -24.40 -19.51
C GLY A 143 -16.78 -25.15 -20.16
N ALA A 144 -18.02 -24.97 -19.71
CA ALA A 144 -19.18 -25.66 -20.26
C ALA A 144 -19.88 -24.74 -21.25
N THR A 145 -19.81 -25.07 -22.55
CA THR A 145 -20.74 -24.53 -23.56
C THR A 145 -22.16 -24.81 -23.08
N ASN A 146 -22.98 -23.79 -22.84
CA ASN A 146 -24.32 -24.03 -22.33
C ASN A 146 -25.41 -23.14 -22.97
N PRO A 147 -26.65 -23.65 -22.98
CA PRO A 147 -27.78 -23.26 -23.84
C PRO A 147 -28.31 -21.83 -23.59
N PRO A 148 -29.21 -21.31 -24.46
CA PRO A 148 -29.45 -19.88 -24.64
C PRO A 148 -30.10 -19.09 -23.50
N ASN A 149 -30.40 -19.68 -22.33
CA ASN A 149 -31.40 -19.10 -21.43
C ASN A 149 -31.05 -19.01 -19.92
N GLU A 150 -29.77 -19.05 -19.54
CA GLU A 150 -29.37 -18.84 -18.14
C GLU A 150 -28.26 -17.79 -17.98
N ARG A 151 -28.15 -17.25 -16.76
CA ARG A 151 -27.34 -16.09 -16.30
C ARG A 151 -26.02 -15.91 -17.10
N PRO A 152 -25.61 -14.66 -17.40
CA PRO A 152 -24.37 -14.41 -18.13
C PRO A 152 -23.20 -15.14 -17.46
N LEU A 153 -22.44 -15.89 -18.26
CA LEU A 153 -21.20 -16.55 -17.82
C LEU A 153 -20.32 -15.55 -17.06
N PRO A 154 -19.75 -15.94 -15.91
CA PRO A 154 -18.97 -15.00 -15.13
C PRO A 154 -17.73 -14.55 -15.91
N SER A 155 -17.72 -13.29 -16.35
CA SER A 155 -16.66 -12.79 -17.23
C SER A 155 -15.29 -12.87 -16.53
N ALA A 156 -14.19 -12.88 -17.31
CA ALA A 156 -12.85 -12.80 -16.76
C ALA A 156 -12.69 -11.60 -15.79
N THR A 157 -13.43 -10.52 -16.03
CA THR A 157 -13.50 -9.34 -15.17
C THR A 157 -14.17 -9.63 -13.82
N GLU A 158 -15.25 -10.40 -13.78
CA GLU A 158 -15.90 -10.79 -12.52
C GLU A 158 -15.02 -11.71 -11.69
N MET A 159 -14.35 -12.67 -12.34
CA MET A 159 -13.35 -13.50 -11.68
C MET A 159 -12.20 -12.65 -11.14
N ALA A 160 -11.73 -11.66 -11.90
CA ALA A 160 -10.70 -10.71 -11.44
C ALA A 160 -11.18 -9.90 -10.24
N ARG A 161 -12.40 -9.34 -10.25
CA ARG A 161 -12.99 -8.62 -9.11
C ARG A 161 -13.11 -9.51 -7.89
N TRP A 162 -13.59 -10.75 -8.07
CA TRP A 162 -13.74 -11.71 -6.99
C TRP A 162 -12.39 -12.03 -6.33
N LEU A 163 -11.36 -12.29 -7.13
CA LEU A 163 -10.00 -12.58 -6.63
C LEU A 163 -9.35 -11.34 -6.00
N ALA A 164 -9.50 -10.17 -6.63
CA ALA A 164 -8.98 -8.90 -6.13
C ALA A 164 -9.57 -8.56 -4.76
N GLY A 165 -10.88 -8.77 -4.56
CA GLY A 165 -11.54 -8.56 -3.27
C GLY A 165 -10.97 -9.43 -2.16
N ARG A 166 -10.69 -10.72 -2.44
CA ARG A 166 -10.10 -11.63 -1.44
C ARG A 166 -8.66 -11.29 -1.16
N PHE A 167 -7.90 -10.92 -2.20
CA PHE A 167 -6.52 -10.48 -2.03
C PHE A 167 -6.45 -9.21 -1.16
N ALA A 168 -7.25 -8.19 -1.50
CA ALA A 168 -7.33 -6.94 -0.73
C ALA A 168 -7.77 -7.20 0.71
N ALA A 169 -8.83 -8.00 0.91
CA ALA A 169 -9.33 -8.32 2.24
C ALA A 169 -8.31 -9.05 3.10
N LYS A 170 -7.55 -9.99 2.52
CA LYS A 170 -6.51 -10.72 3.24
C LYS A 170 -5.28 -9.86 3.55
N GLU A 171 -4.84 -8.99 2.64
CA GLU A 171 -3.78 -8.02 2.94
C GLU A 171 -4.22 -7.03 4.03
N ALA A 172 -5.45 -6.51 3.95
CA ALA A 172 -6.02 -5.66 4.98
C ALA A 172 -6.09 -6.38 6.33
N ALA A 173 -6.54 -7.64 6.36
CA ALA A 173 -6.57 -8.44 7.57
C ALA A 173 -5.19 -8.67 8.18
N ARG A 174 -4.18 -9.00 7.36
CA ARG A 174 -2.80 -9.17 7.83
C ARG A 174 -2.28 -7.86 8.43
N LYS A 175 -2.56 -6.71 7.81
CA LYS A 175 -2.21 -5.38 8.38
C LYS A 175 -2.92 -5.09 9.70
N ALA A 176 -4.16 -5.56 9.86
CA ALA A 176 -4.93 -5.43 11.09
C ALA A 176 -4.59 -6.49 12.15
N ALA A 177 -3.65 -7.41 11.89
CA ALA A 177 -3.31 -8.46 12.83
C ALA A 177 -2.59 -7.89 14.08
N PRO A 178 -2.87 -8.39 15.29
CA PRO A 178 -2.27 -7.88 16.53
C PRO A 178 -0.74 -7.95 16.55
N ASN A 179 -0.19 -9.00 15.94
CA ASN A 179 1.25 -9.26 15.86
C ASN A 179 1.88 -8.74 14.56
N GLY A 180 1.12 -7.96 13.77
CA GLY A 180 1.55 -7.38 12.50
C GLY A 180 1.46 -8.31 11.28
N ALA A 181 1.63 -7.74 10.08
CA ALA A 181 1.32 -8.43 8.82
C ALA A 181 2.15 -9.69 8.52
N ALA A 182 3.33 -9.84 9.13
CA ALA A 182 4.19 -10.99 8.92
C ALA A 182 3.81 -12.19 9.81
N SER A 183 3.00 -12.00 10.86
CA SER A 183 2.65 -13.07 11.79
C SER A 183 1.64 -14.07 11.21
N LEU A 184 0.87 -13.65 10.20
CA LEU A 184 -0.18 -14.45 9.58
C LEU A 184 0.16 -14.79 8.13
N GLY A 185 0.00 -16.06 7.79
CA GLY A 185 -0.02 -16.55 6.43
C GLY A 185 -1.33 -16.21 5.72
N TRP A 186 -1.34 -16.43 4.40
CA TRP A 186 -2.52 -16.16 3.57
C TRP A 186 -3.71 -17.07 3.88
N LYS A 187 -3.43 -18.31 4.29
CA LYS A 187 -4.46 -19.32 4.58
C LYS A 187 -5.01 -19.23 6.00
N ASP A 188 -4.27 -18.57 6.89
CA ASP A 188 -4.67 -18.33 8.28
C ASP A 188 -5.73 -17.22 8.39
N VAL A 189 -6.07 -16.59 7.27
CA VAL A 189 -7.14 -15.61 7.12
C VAL A 189 -8.16 -16.16 6.14
N MET A 190 -9.41 -16.26 6.57
CA MET A 190 -10.54 -16.67 5.73
C MET A 190 -11.54 -15.54 5.59
N VAL A 191 -11.97 -15.25 4.35
CA VAL A 191 -13.07 -14.31 4.08
C VAL A 191 -14.37 -15.11 3.91
N ARG A 192 -15.38 -14.81 4.72
CA ARG A 192 -16.71 -15.44 4.62
C ARG A 192 -17.82 -14.41 4.69
N VAL A 193 -19.03 -14.83 4.35
CA VAL A 193 -20.23 -14.05 4.62
C VAL A 193 -20.71 -14.39 6.04
N SER A 194 -21.09 -13.37 6.81
CA SER A 194 -21.61 -13.51 8.16
C SER A 194 -22.86 -14.40 8.18
N GLU A 195 -22.93 -15.29 9.16
CA GLU A 195 -24.11 -16.15 9.39
C GLU A 195 -25.27 -15.36 10.00
N THR A 196 -24.94 -14.34 10.81
CA THR A 196 -25.91 -13.52 11.56
C THR A 196 -26.43 -12.36 10.72
N ASP A 197 -25.57 -11.75 9.90
CA ASP A 197 -25.88 -10.56 9.10
C ASP A 197 -25.84 -10.91 7.60
N ARG A 198 -27.00 -11.27 7.05
CA ARG A 198 -27.12 -11.86 5.70
C ARG A 198 -26.48 -10.97 4.65
N GLY A 199 -25.32 -11.40 4.14
CA GLY A 199 -24.61 -10.75 3.03
C GLY A 199 -23.41 -9.91 3.46
N ARG A 200 -23.22 -9.64 4.76
CA ARG A 200 -22.06 -8.87 5.23
C ARG A 200 -20.79 -9.71 5.20
N PRO A 201 -19.70 -9.25 4.57
CA PRO A 201 -18.44 -9.97 4.60
C PRO A 201 -17.74 -9.80 5.96
N GLU A 202 -17.08 -10.85 6.42
CA GLU A 202 -16.27 -10.89 7.64
C GLU A 202 -14.95 -11.60 7.37
N VAL A 203 -13.93 -11.24 8.16
CA VAL A 203 -12.67 -11.96 8.21
C VAL A 203 -12.67 -12.86 9.44
N VAL A 204 -12.23 -14.09 9.26
CA VAL A 204 -11.94 -15.02 10.35
C VAL A 204 -10.44 -15.27 10.38
N TYR A 205 -9.82 -14.94 11.49
CA TYR A 205 -8.45 -15.31 11.80
C TYR A 205 -8.45 -16.71 12.40
N LEU A 206 -7.72 -17.62 11.76
CA LEU A 206 -7.59 -19.03 12.14
C LEU A 206 -6.30 -19.30 12.93
N ASP A 207 -5.68 -18.25 13.46
CA ASP A 207 -4.46 -18.32 14.25
C ASP A 207 -4.79 -18.69 15.71
N GLY A 208 -4.34 -19.87 16.14
CA GLY A 208 -4.51 -20.40 17.50
C GLY A 208 -5.74 -21.30 17.72
N GLU A 209 -6.07 -21.56 18.98
CA GLU A 209 -7.16 -22.45 19.38
C GLU A 209 -8.57 -21.85 19.18
N THR A 210 -8.67 -20.52 19.11
CA THR A 210 -9.96 -19.81 18.97
C THR A 210 -9.96 -18.90 17.76
N ALA A 211 -10.94 -19.11 16.89
CA ALA A 211 -11.13 -18.27 15.71
C ALA A 211 -11.59 -16.87 16.12
N ARG A 212 -10.88 -15.83 15.69
CA ARG A 212 -11.23 -14.43 15.97
C ARG A 212 -11.89 -13.79 14.75
N ILE A 213 -12.90 -12.97 14.97
CA ILE A 213 -13.65 -12.31 13.89
C ILE A 213 -13.21 -10.85 13.77
N GLY A 214 -12.81 -10.46 12.55
CA GLY A 214 -12.58 -9.09 12.14
C GLY A 214 -13.74 -8.57 11.29
N LYS A 215 -14.14 -7.32 11.50
CA LYS A 215 -15.12 -6.65 10.66
C LYS A 215 -14.46 -6.25 9.34
N LEU A 216 -15.10 -6.60 8.23
CA LEU A 216 -14.58 -6.36 6.89
C LEU A 216 -15.56 -5.48 6.10
N SER A 217 -14.99 -4.59 5.30
CA SER A 217 -15.68 -3.87 4.24
C SER A 217 -14.87 -4.02 2.95
N ILE A 218 -15.54 -4.34 1.86
CA ILE A 218 -14.96 -4.41 0.51
C ILE A 218 -15.76 -3.47 -0.38
N SER A 219 -15.08 -2.66 -1.17
CA SER A 219 -15.67 -1.84 -2.22
C SER A 219 -14.85 -1.97 -3.50
N HIS A 220 -15.48 -1.73 -4.65
CA HIS A 220 -14.77 -1.63 -5.92
C HIS A 220 -15.35 -0.49 -6.75
N ASP A 221 -14.47 0.20 -7.47
CA ASP A 221 -14.85 1.22 -8.43
C ASP A 221 -13.87 1.22 -9.61
N GLY A 222 -14.41 1.29 -10.82
CA GLY A 222 -13.65 1.11 -12.06
C GLY A 222 -12.70 -0.10 -12.02
N ASP A 223 -11.40 0.20 -12.07
CA ASP A 223 -10.30 -0.76 -12.09
C ASP A 223 -9.65 -0.99 -10.71
N TYR A 224 -10.30 -0.59 -9.63
CA TYR A 224 -9.76 -0.74 -8.27
C TYR A 224 -10.72 -1.49 -7.34
N VAL A 225 -10.15 -2.31 -6.47
CA VAL A 225 -10.85 -2.93 -5.34
C VAL A 225 -10.13 -2.49 -4.08
N VAL A 226 -10.89 -2.05 -3.08
CA VAL A 226 -10.38 -1.67 -1.76
C VAL A 226 -11.03 -2.55 -0.71
N ALA A 227 -10.25 -2.91 0.30
CA ALA A 227 -10.76 -3.57 1.49
C ALA A 227 -10.22 -2.90 2.75
N THR A 228 -11.07 -2.84 3.77
CA THR A 228 -10.72 -2.34 5.10
C THR A 228 -11.17 -3.34 6.14
N VAL A 229 -10.27 -3.67 7.07
CA VAL A 229 -10.50 -4.58 8.17
C VAL A 229 -10.28 -3.87 9.50
N LEU A 230 -11.20 -4.08 10.43
CA LEU A 230 -11.07 -3.70 11.82
C LEU A 230 -11.04 -4.98 12.67
N ALA A 231 -10.00 -5.15 13.48
CA ALA A 231 -9.84 -6.28 14.37
C ALA A 231 -9.47 -5.82 15.79
N ALA A 232 -9.92 -6.57 16.79
CA ALA A 232 -9.47 -6.39 18.16
C ALA A 232 -8.13 -7.14 18.38
N GLY A 233 -7.24 -6.51 19.15
CA GLY A 233 -5.94 -7.03 19.60
C GLY A 233 -6.08 -8.21 20.53
#